data_AF-A0A0B7FM63-F1
#
_entry.id   AF-A0A0B7FM63-F1
#
_cell.length_a   1.000
_cell.length_b   1.000
_cell.length_c   1.000
_cell.angle_alpha   90.00
_cell.angle_beta   90.00
_cell.angle_gamma   90.00
#
_symmetry.space_group_name_H-M   'P 1'
#
loop_
_entity.id
_entity.type
_entity.pdbx_description
1 polymer ?
#
loop_
_entity_poly.entity_id
_entity_poly.type
_entity_poly.pdbx_seq_one_letter_code
_entity_poly.pdbx_strand_id
1 'polypeptide(L)' 'MEGTASAWALPHLANMGTDKATIKSVNDFDKVFKRAFFDPDKQCAAKRKITTLTQTSTTTAYAMEFRTLLMSLDWNDAAL' A
#
# COMPACT_ATOMS: atom_id res chain seq x y z
N MET A 1 4.52 -4.57 -20.70
CA MET A 1 3.06 -4.60 -20.43
C MET A 1 2.81 -3.56 -19.36
N GLU A 2 2.03 -2.51 -19.64
CA GLU A 2 1.64 -1.56 -18.60
C GLU A 2 0.84 -2.32 -17.53
N GLY A 3 1.21 -2.16 -16.26
CA GLY A 3 0.61 -2.92 -15.16
C GLY A 3 -0.83 -2.49 -14.86
N THR A 4 -1.56 -3.30 -14.09
CA THR A 4 -2.94 -3.02 -13.65
C THR A 4 -3.09 -1.64 -13.00
N ALA A 5 -2.06 -1.17 -12.30
CA ALA A 5 -2.00 0.16 -11.71
C ALA A 5 -1.99 1.29 -12.75
N SER A 6 -1.22 1.14 -13.83
CA SER A 6 -1.15 2.11 -14.92
C SER A 6 -2.47 2.19 -15.67
N ALA A 7 -3.06 1.04 -16.02
CA ALA A 7 -4.35 0.97 -16.70
C ALA A 7 -5.49 1.63 -15.89
N TRP A 8 -5.44 1.55 -14.56
CA TRP A 8 -6.36 2.24 -13.68
C TRP A 8 -6.07 3.75 -13.59
N ALA A 9 -4.81 4.16 -13.43
CA ALA A 9 -4.43 5.55 -13.19
C ALA A 9 -4.59 6.46 -14.42
N LEU A 10 -4.24 5.97 -15.61
CA LEU A 10 -4.20 6.75 -16.85
C LEU A 10 -5.50 7.52 -17.18
N PRO A 11 -6.70 6.92 -17.14
CA PRO A 11 -7.93 7.67 -17.43
C PRO A 11 -8.26 8.74 -16.39
N HIS A 12 -7.88 8.55 -15.13
CA HIS A 12 -8.07 9.57 -14.08
C HIS A 12 -7.09 10.73 -14.24
N LEU A 13 -5.83 10.44 -14.58
CA LEU A 13 -4.81 11.44 -14.85
C LEU A 13 -5.13 12.24 -16.11
N ALA A 14 -5.58 11.59 -17.19
CA ALA A 14 -5.92 12.23 -18.45
C ALA A 14 -7.10 13.22 -18.35
N ASN A 15 -8.03 12.97 -17.41
CA ASN A 15 -9.17 13.85 -17.18
C ASN A 15 -8.92 14.90 -16.09
N MET A 16 -7.80 14.85 -15.37
CA MET A 16 -7.52 15.75 -14.25
C MET A 16 -7.43 17.21 -14.73
N GLY A 17 -8.10 18.12 -14.01
CA GLY A 17 -8.17 19.54 -14.38
C GLY A 17 -9.17 19.88 -15.49
N THR A 18 -9.92 18.89 -15.99
CA THR A 18 -11.05 19.10 -16.92
C THR A 18 -12.39 18.97 -16.20
N ASP A 19 -13.48 19.41 -16.84
CA ASP A 19 -14.85 19.24 -16.32
C ASP A 19 -15.27 17.76 -16.20
N LYS A 20 -14.54 16.85 -16.84
CA LYS A 20 -14.77 15.39 -16.78
C LYS A 20 -14.01 14.73 -15.62
N ALA A 21 -13.25 15.48 -14.83
CA ALA A 21 -12.51 14.96 -13.69
C ALA A 21 -13.46 14.42 -12.61
N THR A 22 -13.47 13.10 -12.42
CA THR A 22 -14.11 12.47 -11.25
C THR A 22 -13.29 12.65 -9.98
N ILE A 23 -11.97 12.80 -10.12
CA ILE A 23 -11.02 13.08 -9.05
C ILE A 23 -10.42 14.46 -9.31
N LYS A 24 -10.75 15.43 -8.44
CA LYS A 24 -10.48 16.85 -8.69
C LYS A 24 -9.12 17.35 -8.21
N SER A 25 -8.43 16.57 -7.38
CA SER A 25 -7.14 16.97 -6.82
C SER A 25 -6.17 15.80 -6.81
N VAL A 26 -4.87 16.11 -6.84
CA VAL A 26 -3.80 15.12 -6.67
C VAL A 26 -3.89 14.42 -5.31
N ASN A 27 -4.32 15.14 -4.27
CA ASN A 27 -4.50 14.56 -2.93
C ASN A 27 -5.64 13.53 -2.89
N ASP A 28 -6.75 13.80 -3.59
CA ASP A 28 -7.84 12.82 -3.68
C ASP A 28 -7.42 11.65 -4.57
N PHE A 29 -6.67 11.90 -5.64
CA PHE A 29 -6.10 10.85 -6.47
C PHE A 29 -5.23 9.90 -5.65
N ASP A 30 -4.30 10.41 -4.85
CA ASP A 30 -3.46 9.60 -3.96
C ASP A 30 -4.30 8.75 -3.00
N LYS A 31 -5.37 9.30 -2.41
CA LYS A 31 -6.27 8.55 -1.52
C LYS A 31 -7.02 7.43 -2.23
N VAL A 32 -7.62 7.71 -3.40
CA VAL A 32 -8.41 6.71 -4.13
C VAL A 32 -7.50 5.66 -4.76
N PHE A 33 -6.34 6.06 -5.29
CA PHE A 33 -5.30 5.16 -5.78
C PHE A 33 -4.81 4.24 -4.66
N LYS A 34 -4.52 4.80 -3.48
CA LYS A 34 -4.13 4.01 -2.31
C LYS A 34 -5.21 3.02 -1.90
N ARG A 35 -6.49 3.41 -1.95
CA ARG A 35 -7.60 2.51 -1.63
C ARG A 35 -7.84 1.43 -2.70
N ALA A 36 -7.52 1.70 -3.96
CA ALA A 36 -7.70 0.76 -5.06
C ALA A 36 -6.66 -0.35 -5.06
N PHE A 37 -5.43 -0.06 -4.63
CA PHE A 37 -4.30 -0.99 -4.71
C PHE A 37 -3.75 -1.42 -3.35
N PHE A 38 -4.01 -0.65 -2.29
CA PHE A 38 -3.56 -0.95 -0.95
C PHE A 38 -4.76 -1.07 -0.02
N ASP A 39 -4.58 -1.80 1.06
CA ASP A 39 -5.53 -1.90 2.16
C ASP A 39 -4.96 -1.08 3.34
N PRO A 40 -5.40 0.19 3.50
CA PRO A 40 -4.82 1.09 4.51
C PRO A 40 -4.99 0.54 5.93
N ASP A 41 -6.07 -0.20 6.18
CA ASP A 41 -6.36 -0.81 7.47
C ASP A 41 -5.40 -1.98 7.73
N LYS A 42 -5.15 -2.84 6.73
CA LYS A 42 -4.11 -3.88 6.84
C LYS A 42 -2.73 -3.29 7.05
N GLN A 43 -2.36 -2.22 6.36
CA GLN A 43 -1.06 -1.58 6.56
C GLN A 43 -0.94 -0.93 7.94
N CYS A 44 -2.00 -0.26 8.41
CA CYS A 44 -2.03 0.31 9.76
C CYS A 44 -1.94 -0.79 10.83
N ALA A 45 -2.66 -1.90 10.64
CA ALA A 45 -2.59 -3.06 11.53
C ALA A 45 -1.20 -3.69 11.54
N ALA A 46 -0.58 -3.87 10.38
CA ALA A 46 0.78 -4.40 10.26
C ALA A 46 1.81 -3.47 10.92
N LYS A 47 1.76 -2.14 10.66
CA LYS A 47 2.62 -1.15 11.32
C LYS A 47 2.49 -1.19 12.84
N ARG A 48 1.26 -1.16 13.35
CA ARG A 48 0.98 -1.26 14.80
C ARG A 48 1.56 -2.56 15.37
N LYS A 49 1.31 -3.69 14.71
CA LYS A 49 1.77 -4.99 15.19
C LYS A 49 3.29 -5.12 15.18
N ILE A 50 3.99 -4.53 14.21
CA ILE A 50 5.46 -4.43 14.20
C ILE A 50 5.96 -3.58 15.38
N THR A 51 5.36 -2.43 15.65
CA THR A 51 5.80 -1.56 16.76
C THR A 51 5.63 -2.21 18.13
N THR A 52 4.70 -3.16 18.26
CA THR A 52 4.45 -3.93 19.48
C THR A 52 5.06 -5.33 19.43
N LEU A 53 5.79 -5.69 18.37
CA LEU A 53 6.33 -7.03 18.19
C LEU A 53 7.50 -7.23 19.16
N THR A 54 7.30 -8.09 20.15
CA THR A 54 8.34 -8.48 21.11
C THR A 54 8.63 -9.96 20.97
N GLN A 55 9.90 -10.36 21.03
CA GLN A 55 10.28 -11.77 21.00
C GLN A 55 9.85 -12.47 22.30
N THR A 56 8.71 -13.17 22.27
CA THR A 56 8.19 -13.96 23.40
C THR A 56 8.50 -15.46 23.30
N SER A 57 9.07 -15.89 22.17
CA SER A 57 9.38 -17.28 21.85
C SER A 57 10.73 -17.39 21.11
N THR A 58 10.85 -18.34 20.19
CA THR A 58 12.08 -18.57 19.42
C THR A 58 12.38 -17.43 18.44
N THR A 59 13.66 -17.19 18.18
CA THR A 59 14.13 -16.21 17.19
C THR A 59 13.57 -16.50 15.80
N THR A 60 13.43 -17.79 15.45
CA THR A 60 12.84 -18.22 14.16
C THR A 60 11.37 -17.82 14.03
N ALA A 61 10.57 -18.05 15.08
CA ALA A 61 9.15 -17.66 15.08
C ALA A 61 9.00 -16.14 14.99
N TYR A 62 9.79 -15.38 15.77
CA TYR A 62 9.82 -13.93 15.70
C TYR A 62 10.18 -13.42 14.29
N ALA A 63 11.25 -13.96 13.69
CA ALA A 63 11.68 -13.56 12.35
C ALA A 63 10.63 -13.89 11.27
N MET A 64 9.91 -14.99 11.43
CA MET A 64 8.82 -15.37 10.52
C MET A 64 7.65 -14.39 10.63
N GLU A 65 7.20 -14.08 11.84
CA GLU A 65 6.12 -13.11 12.06
C GLU A 65 6.48 -11.71 11.55
N PHE A 66 7.71 -11.25 11.82
CA PHE A 66 8.21 -9.98 11.32
C PHE A 66 8.18 -9.92 9.78
N ARG A 67 8.65 -10.98 9.09
CA ARG A 67 8.60 -11.07 7.62
C ARG A 67 7.18 -11.08 7.08
N THR A 68 6.25 -11.79 7.72
CA THR A 68 4.84 -11.79 7.33
C THR A 68 4.20 -10.41 7.45
N LEU A 69 4.53 -9.66 8.51
CA LEU A 69 4.05 -8.29 8.68
C LEU A 69 4.66 -7.33 7.66
N LEU A 70 5.94 -7.51 7.29
CA LEU A 70 6.56 -6.74 6.21
C LEU A 70 5.90 -6.98 4.85
N MET A 71 5.59 -8.24 4.51
CA MET A 71 4.85 -8.55 3.26
C MET A 71 3.46 -7.90 3.25
N SER A 72 2.81 -7.77 4.41
CA SER A 72 1.50 -7.10 4.54
C SER A 72 1.59 -5.56 4.37
N LEU A 73 2.80 -5.00 4.42
CA LEU A 73 3.05 -3.60 4.08
C LEU A 73 3.33 -3.39 2.60
N ASP A 74 3.22 -4.46 1.79
CA ASP A 74 3.57 -4.45 0.37
C ASP A 74 5.02 -3.96 0.15
N TRP A 75 5.89 -4.22 1.14
CA TRP A 75 7.30 -3.87 1.07
C TRP A 75 7.97 -4.77 0.03
N ASN A 76 8.29 -4.20 -1.13
CA ASN A 76 8.99 -4.90 -2.18
C ASN A 76 10.49 -5.00 -1.84
N ASP A 77 11.03 -6.22 -1.79
CA ASP A 77 12.48 -6.47 -1.61
C ASP A 77 13.33 -5.82 -2.73
N ALA A 78 12.74 -5.45 -3.88
CA ALA A 78 13.44 -4.72 -4.94
C ALA A 78 13.82 -3.26 -4.56
N ALA A 79 13.40 -2.77 -3.39
CA ALA A 79 13.79 -1.46 -2.87
C ALA A 79 15.02 -1.49 -1.95
N LEU A 80 15.65 -2.67 -1.74
CA LEU A 80 16.87 -2.84 -0.94
C LEU A 80 18.12 -3.00 -1.81
#